data_AF-A0A4U5MB23-F1
#
_entry.id   AF-A0A4U5MB23-F1
#
_cell.length_a   1.000
_cell.length_b   1.000
_cell.length_c   1.000
_cell.angle_alpha   90.00
_cell.angle_beta   90.00
_cell.angle_gamma   90.00
#
_symmetry.space_group_name_H-M   'P 1'
#
loop_
_entity.id
_entity.type
_entity.pdbx_description
1 polymer ?
#
loop_
_entity_poly.entity_id
_entity_poly.type
_entity_poly.pdbx_seq_one_letter_code
_entity_poly.pdbx_strand_id
1 'polypeptide(L)'
;MLTVPQHMLAQPGVPQHGINIAVTPERSKERRKEKIDANYRQRCKIRKEELGSNLQILREENAHLEREKSLVGKKMIQWVQKLQSKEVEIGNLKREIGNSKKVISNQENLLETLSHNPVVQQLMLGPNQLEMVLLENERNMLCQNAKWDNWASERMQLLNEIEKLGRRNMVLKMQNQALGDKILNQKDYRRKHEKDIERQFLLKGTSIC
;
A
#
# COMPACT_ATOMS: atom_id res chain seq x y z
N MET A 1 50.14 -84.49 -124.47
CA MET A 1 51.58 -84.23 -124.45
C MET A 1 51.87 -82.90 -125.12
N LEU A 2 52.32 -81.92 -124.34
CA LEU A 2 53.32 -80.91 -124.71
C LEU A 2 53.60 -80.11 -123.44
N THR A 3 54.60 -80.58 -122.71
CA THR A 3 55.15 -79.97 -121.51
C THR A 3 56.17 -78.91 -121.95
N VAL A 4 56.06 -77.68 -121.43
CA VAL A 4 57.16 -76.71 -121.47
C VAL A 4 57.58 -76.40 -120.02
N PRO A 5 58.88 -76.46 -119.66
CA PRO A 5 59.32 -76.64 -118.28
C PRO A 5 59.36 -75.36 -117.42
N GLN A 6 59.16 -75.57 -116.11
CA GLN A 6 58.87 -74.59 -115.06
C GLN A 6 60.08 -73.87 -114.43
N HIS A 7 61.24 -73.89 -115.08
CA HIS A 7 62.45 -73.26 -114.57
C HIS A 7 63.13 -72.59 -115.76
N MET A 8 63.63 -71.36 -115.60
CA MET A 8 64.55 -70.63 -116.50
C MET A 8 64.12 -69.24 -117.00
N LEU A 9 63.07 -68.58 -116.50
CA LEU A 9 62.91 -67.14 -116.77
C LEU A 9 62.60 -66.33 -115.49
N ALA A 10 63.70 -66.00 -114.81
CA ALA A 10 64.00 -64.82 -113.99
C ALA A 10 62.86 -64.08 -113.23
N GLN A 11 62.92 -64.14 -111.89
CA GLN A 11 62.59 -63.01 -111.00
C GLN A 11 63.79 -62.04 -110.98
N PRO A 12 63.68 -60.71 -110.68
CA PRO A 12 62.76 -60.11 -109.69
C PRO A 12 62.22 -58.70 -110.01
N GLY A 13 61.25 -58.24 -109.23
CA GLY A 13 60.80 -56.85 -109.23
C GLY A 13 59.68 -56.60 -108.23
N VAL A 14 60.03 -56.36 -106.98
CA VAL A 14 59.11 -55.97 -105.91
C VAL A 14 58.62 -54.53 -106.19
N PRO A 15 57.32 -54.26 -106.37
CA PRO A 15 56.83 -52.89 -106.29
C PRO A 15 56.66 -52.54 -104.81
N GLN A 16 57.75 -52.13 -104.15
CA GLN A 16 57.68 -51.34 -102.93
C GLN A 16 57.21 -49.93 -103.29
N HIS A 17 55.94 -49.74 -103.64
CA HIS A 17 55.33 -48.42 -103.73
C HIS A 17 54.05 -48.44 -102.89
N GLY A 18 54.26 -48.52 -101.57
CA GLY A 18 53.27 -48.01 -100.63
C GLY A 18 53.05 -46.56 -100.98
N ILE A 19 51.85 -46.25 -101.47
CA ILE A 19 51.41 -44.91 -101.80
C ILE A 19 51.61 -44.06 -100.55
N ASN A 20 52.67 -43.26 -100.54
CA ASN A 20 52.79 -42.13 -99.64
C ASN A 20 51.65 -41.19 -100.03
N ILE A 21 50.51 -41.32 -99.33
CA ILE A 21 49.49 -40.27 -99.31
C ILE A 21 50.16 -39.10 -98.62
N ALA A 22 50.88 -38.30 -99.40
CA ALA A 22 51.25 -36.96 -99.03
C ALA A 22 49.96 -36.29 -98.56
N VAL A 23 49.87 -36.04 -97.25
CA VAL A 23 48.78 -35.28 -96.66
C VAL A 23 48.83 -33.94 -97.37
N THR A 24 47.91 -33.72 -98.31
CA THR A 24 47.76 -32.42 -98.94
C THR A 24 47.52 -31.41 -97.82
N PRO A 25 48.19 -30.24 -97.83
CA PRO A 25 48.08 -29.24 -96.77
C PRO A 25 46.62 -28.90 -96.41
N GLU A 26 45.73 -29.02 -97.38
CA GLU A 26 44.29 -28.81 -97.29
C GLU A 26 43.58 -29.81 -96.36
N ARG A 27 43.85 -31.11 -96.50
CA ARG A 27 43.24 -32.18 -95.67
C ARG A 27 43.71 -32.10 -94.21
N SER A 28 44.92 -31.58 -93.97
CA SER A 28 45.43 -31.32 -92.61
C SER A 28 44.78 -30.09 -91.95
N LYS A 29 44.48 -29.04 -92.73
CA LYS A 29 43.79 -27.84 -92.26
C LYS A 29 42.33 -28.14 -91.92
N GLU A 30 41.67 -28.98 -92.73
CA GLU A 30 40.28 -29.39 -92.52
C GLU A 30 40.11 -30.20 -91.22
N ARG A 31 40.94 -31.23 -90.99
CA ARG A 31 40.96 -31.98 -89.71
C ARG A 31 41.22 -31.10 -88.49
N ARG A 32 42.05 -30.05 -88.62
CA ARG A 32 42.28 -29.08 -87.54
C ARG A 32 41.03 -28.24 -87.25
N LYS A 33 40.32 -27.79 -88.29
CA LYS A 33 39.05 -27.07 -88.14
C LYS A 33 37.99 -27.94 -87.47
N GLU A 34 37.85 -29.20 -87.88
CA GLU A 34 36.93 -30.18 -87.26
C GLU A 34 37.23 -30.37 -85.77
N LYS A 35 38.51 -30.50 -85.39
CA LYS A 35 38.92 -30.64 -83.98
C LYS A 35 38.62 -29.37 -83.17
N ILE A 36 38.82 -28.19 -83.75
CA ILE A 36 38.49 -26.91 -83.10
C ILE A 36 36.97 -26.77 -82.91
N ASP A 37 36.17 -27.10 -83.92
CA ASP A 37 34.71 -27.06 -83.84
C ASP A 37 34.17 -28.06 -82.80
N ALA A 38 34.66 -29.31 -82.81
CA ALA A 38 34.30 -30.32 -81.82
C ALA A 38 34.62 -29.86 -80.39
N ASN A 39 35.82 -29.30 -80.17
CA ASN A 39 36.20 -28.73 -78.86
C ASN A 39 35.32 -27.54 -78.47
N TYR A 40 34.97 -26.66 -79.42
CA TYR A 40 34.08 -25.53 -79.18
C TYR A 40 32.68 -25.99 -78.77
N ARG A 41 32.09 -26.94 -79.49
CA ARG A 41 30.79 -27.53 -79.16
C ARG A 41 30.79 -28.19 -77.79
N GLN A 42 31.86 -28.94 -77.46
CA GLN A 42 31.99 -29.57 -76.15
C GLN A 42 32.07 -28.53 -75.02
N ARG A 43 32.85 -27.46 -75.18
CA ARG A 43 32.88 -26.35 -74.21
C ARG A 43 31.51 -25.67 -74.07
N CYS A 44 30.80 -25.47 -75.18
CA CYS A 44 29.46 -24.88 -75.14
C CYS A 44 28.47 -25.80 -74.39
N LYS A 45 28.56 -27.11 -74.59
CA LYS A 45 27.75 -28.10 -73.88
C LYS A 45 28.01 -28.04 -72.37
N ILE A 46 29.28 -28.10 -71.95
CA ILE A 46 29.67 -28.01 -70.54
C ILE A 46 29.18 -26.70 -69.92
N ARG A 47 29.41 -25.56 -70.59
CA ARG A 47 28.96 -24.25 -70.09
C ARG A 47 27.44 -24.19 -69.95
N LYS A 48 26.69 -24.82 -70.86
CA LYS A 48 25.22 -24.86 -70.80
C LYS A 48 24.75 -25.70 -69.60
N GLU A 49 25.40 -26.82 -69.33
CA GLU A 49 25.11 -27.68 -68.17
C GLU A 49 25.45 -26.94 -66.85
N GLU A 50 26.63 -26.32 -66.76
CA GLU A 50 27.03 -25.49 -65.62
C GLU A 50 26.05 -24.34 -65.36
N LEU A 51 25.66 -23.62 -66.41
CA LEU A 51 24.67 -22.54 -66.29
C LEU A 51 23.31 -23.08 -65.82
N GLY A 52 22.89 -24.25 -66.31
CA GLY A 52 21.68 -24.93 -65.87
C GLY A 52 21.72 -25.25 -64.37
N SER A 53 22.81 -25.84 -63.90
CA SER A 53 23.01 -26.15 -62.48
C SER A 53 23.03 -24.88 -61.61
N ASN A 54 23.75 -23.84 -62.03
CA ASN A 54 23.80 -22.57 -61.31
C ASN A 54 22.43 -21.89 -61.22
N LEU A 55 21.65 -21.92 -62.31
CA LEU A 55 20.29 -21.38 -62.32
C LEU A 55 19.37 -22.14 -61.36
N GLN A 56 19.54 -23.46 -61.24
CA GLN A 56 18.75 -24.26 -60.30
C GLN A 56 19.09 -23.91 -58.84
N ILE A 57 20.37 -23.79 -58.50
CA ILE A 57 20.83 -23.36 -57.16
C ILE A 57 20.25 -21.99 -56.82
N LEU A 58 20.34 -21.02 -57.74
CA LEU A 58 19.80 -19.68 -57.52
C LEU A 58 18.27 -19.67 -57.33
N ARG A 59 17.53 -20.56 -58.00
CA ARG A 59 16.08 -20.69 -57.81
C ARG A 59 15.74 -21.23 -56.41
N GLU A 60 16.48 -22.23 -55.95
CA GLU A 60 16.29 -22.82 -54.63
C GLU A 60 16.61 -21.83 -53.52
N GLU A 61 17.72 -21.09 -53.65
CA GLU A 61 18.11 -20.03 -52.72
C GLU A 61 17.07 -18.89 -52.69
N ASN A 62 16.60 -18.43 -53.86
CA ASN A 62 15.57 -17.40 -53.90
C ASN A 62 14.25 -17.87 -53.25
N ALA A 63 13.85 -19.13 -53.48
CA ALA A 63 12.69 -19.71 -52.83
C ALA A 63 12.88 -19.88 -51.31
N HIS A 64 14.12 -20.10 -50.84
CA HIS A 64 14.46 -20.12 -49.43
C HIS A 64 14.33 -18.72 -48.81
N LEU A 65 14.94 -17.71 -49.43
CA LEU A 65 14.90 -16.33 -48.97
C LEU A 65 13.49 -15.76 -48.91
N GLU A 66 12.63 -16.06 -49.89
CA GLU A 66 11.22 -15.61 -49.84
C GLU A 66 10.44 -16.26 -48.69
N ARG A 67 10.74 -17.52 -48.34
CA ARG A 67 10.15 -18.17 -47.15
C ARG A 67 10.60 -17.50 -45.85
N GLU A 68 11.90 -17.23 -45.71
CA GLU A 68 12.44 -16.54 -44.54
C GLU A 68 11.88 -15.12 -44.39
N LYS A 69 11.85 -14.37 -45.50
CA LYS A 69 11.27 -13.02 -45.54
C LYS A 69 9.81 -13.03 -45.10
N SER A 70 9.01 -13.99 -45.56
CA SER A 70 7.63 -14.15 -45.10
C SER A 70 7.54 -14.48 -43.61
N LEU A 71 8.39 -15.37 -43.11
CA LEU A 71 8.44 -15.73 -41.69
C LEU A 71 8.80 -14.51 -40.81
N VAL A 72 9.81 -13.75 -41.21
CA VAL A 72 10.23 -12.52 -40.54
C VAL A 72 9.09 -11.49 -40.56
N GLY A 73 8.43 -11.30 -41.70
CA GLY A 73 7.26 -10.41 -41.81
C GLY A 73 6.14 -10.79 -40.84
N LYS A 74 5.82 -12.09 -40.73
CA LYS A 74 4.81 -12.58 -39.77
C LYS A 74 5.22 -12.33 -38.31
N LYS A 75 6.49 -12.59 -37.95
CA LYS A 75 7.00 -12.32 -36.60
C LYS A 75 6.98 -10.83 -36.28
N MET A 76 7.34 -9.98 -37.23
CA MET A 76 7.30 -8.53 -37.08
C MET A 76 5.88 -8.05 -36.77
N ILE A 77 4.87 -8.51 -37.51
CA ILE A 77 3.45 -8.19 -37.23
C ILE A 77 3.06 -8.60 -35.81
N GLN A 78 3.42 -9.83 -35.39
CA GLN A 78 3.13 -10.30 -34.03
C GLN A 78 3.80 -9.43 -32.96
N TRP A 79 5.04 -8.99 -33.20
CA TRP A 79 5.77 -8.15 -32.26
C TRP A 79 5.16 -6.75 -32.17
N VAL A 80 4.77 -6.17 -33.31
CA VAL A 80 4.06 -4.87 -33.35
C VAL A 80 2.75 -4.95 -32.55
N GLN A 81 1.96 -6.01 -32.74
CA GLN A 81 0.72 -6.21 -31.98
C GLN A 81 0.96 -6.34 -30.47
N LYS A 82 1.98 -7.12 -30.07
CA LYS A 82 2.37 -7.25 -28.66
C LYS A 82 2.82 -5.90 -28.08
N LEU A 83 3.59 -5.13 -28.84
CA LEU A 83 4.07 -3.82 -28.41
C LEU A 83 2.91 -2.85 -28.20
N GLN A 84 1.97 -2.77 -29.14
CA GLN A 84 0.76 -1.95 -29.02
C GLN A 84 -0.09 -2.36 -27.81
N SER A 85 -0.27 -3.66 -27.58
CA SER A 85 -0.97 -4.15 -26.40
C SER A 85 -0.29 -3.72 -25.10
N LYS A 86 1.05 -3.76 -25.05
CA LYS A 86 1.81 -3.31 -23.88
C LYS A 86 1.78 -1.80 -23.70
N GLU A 87 1.77 -1.03 -24.78
CA GLU A 87 1.60 0.42 -24.73
C GLU A 87 0.26 0.82 -24.11
N VAL A 88 -0.82 0.15 -24.50
CA VAL A 88 -2.15 0.34 -23.90
C VAL A 88 -2.15 -0.02 -22.41
N GLU A 89 -1.56 -1.16 -22.03
CA GLU A 89 -1.45 -1.59 -20.63
C GLU A 89 -0.69 -0.56 -19.79
N ILE A 90 0.44 -0.05 -20.28
CA ILE A 90 1.21 1.02 -19.62
C ILE A 90 0.36 2.30 -19.47
N GLY A 91 -0.42 2.66 -20.49
CA GLY A 91 -1.33 3.80 -20.43
C GLY A 91 -2.40 3.66 -19.34
N ASN A 92 -2.97 2.47 -19.19
CA ASN A 92 -3.95 2.17 -18.15
C ASN A 92 -3.32 2.23 -16.74
N LEU A 93 -2.17 1.59 -16.55
CA LEU A 93 -1.45 1.62 -15.27
C LEU A 93 -1.05 3.03 -14.86
N LYS A 94 -0.59 3.88 -15.80
CA LYS A 94 -0.31 5.29 -15.52
C LYS A 94 -1.54 6.04 -15.02
N ARG A 95 -2.72 5.76 -15.59
CA ARG A 95 -3.99 6.35 -15.17
C ARG A 95 -4.39 5.89 -13.77
N GLU A 96 -4.28 4.59 -13.49
CA GLU A 96 -4.56 4.02 -12.17
C GLU A 96 -3.65 4.64 -11.09
N ILE A 97 -2.33 4.72 -11.35
CA ILE A 97 -1.39 5.39 -10.45
C ILE A 97 -1.79 6.86 -10.23
N GLY A 98 -2.18 7.58 -11.28
CA GLY A 98 -2.66 8.95 -11.17
C GLY A 98 -3.90 9.08 -10.28
N ASN A 99 -4.85 8.15 -10.40
CA ASN A 99 -6.06 8.12 -9.58
C ASN A 99 -5.73 7.79 -8.11
N SER A 100 -4.88 6.79 -7.87
CA SER A 100 -4.44 6.43 -6.51
C SER A 100 -3.74 7.58 -5.81
N LYS A 101 -2.87 8.32 -6.51
CA LYS A 101 -2.23 9.53 -5.95
C LYS A 101 -3.25 10.59 -5.51
N LYS A 102 -4.32 10.79 -6.29
CA LYS A 102 -5.40 11.71 -5.90
C LYS A 102 -6.15 11.24 -4.66
N VAL A 103 -6.44 9.93 -4.57
CA VAL A 103 -7.09 9.35 -3.38
C VAL A 103 -6.22 9.52 -2.15
N ILE A 104 -4.93 9.21 -2.25
CA ILE A 104 -3.96 9.38 -1.16
C ILE A 104 -3.92 10.85 -0.72
N SER A 105 -3.77 11.79 -1.65
CA SER A 105 -3.76 13.22 -1.32
C SER A 105 -5.06 13.68 -0.65
N ASN A 106 -6.22 13.18 -1.09
CA ASN A 106 -7.50 13.47 -0.43
C ASN A 106 -7.56 12.90 1.00
N GLN A 107 -7.01 11.70 1.21
CA GLN A 107 -6.93 11.07 2.54
C GLN A 107 -5.97 11.82 3.45
N GLU A 108 -4.82 12.27 2.94
CA GLU A 108 -3.86 13.11 3.67
C GLU A 108 -4.52 14.43 4.12
N ASN A 109 -5.22 15.12 3.20
CA ASN A 109 -5.95 16.35 3.53
C ASN A 109 -7.04 16.10 4.59
N LEU A 110 -7.75 14.97 4.50
CA LEU A 110 -8.75 14.59 5.49
C LEU A 110 -8.10 14.30 6.85
N LEU A 111 -6.99 13.57 6.88
CA LEU A 111 -6.25 13.28 8.11
C LEU A 111 -5.72 14.57 8.75
N GLU A 112 -5.20 15.50 7.97
CA GLU A 112 -4.80 16.82 8.45
C GLU A 112 -6.00 17.59 9.00
N THR A 113 -7.14 17.58 8.31
CA THR A 113 -8.35 18.25 8.79
C THR A 113 -8.84 17.64 10.11
N LEU A 114 -8.83 16.31 10.22
CA LEU A 114 -9.23 15.58 11.44
C LEU A 114 -8.23 15.76 12.57
N SER A 115 -6.93 15.83 12.27
CA SER A 115 -5.90 16.03 13.30
C SER A 115 -6.01 17.40 13.94
N HIS A 116 -6.55 18.41 13.25
CA HIS A 116 -6.83 19.74 13.81
C HIS A 116 -8.22 19.84 14.47
N ASN A 117 -9.05 18.81 14.41
CA ASN A 117 -10.37 18.82 15.05
C ASN A 117 -10.24 18.56 16.56
N PRO A 118 -10.63 19.52 17.43
CA PRO A 118 -10.46 19.38 18.89
C PRO A 118 -11.20 18.19 19.49
N VAL A 119 -12.36 17.82 18.94
CA VAL A 119 -13.15 16.67 19.40
C VAL A 119 -12.43 15.37 19.06
N VAL A 120 -11.87 15.26 17.86
CA VAL A 120 -11.11 14.08 17.44
C VAL A 120 -9.81 13.97 18.25
N GLN A 121 -9.09 15.08 18.47
CA GLN A 121 -7.92 15.10 19.35
C GLN A 121 -8.27 14.60 20.76
N GLN A 122 -9.40 15.06 21.33
CA GLN A 122 -9.88 14.61 22.63
C GLN A 122 -10.24 13.12 22.65
N LEU A 123 -10.90 12.60 21.60
CA LEU A 123 -11.21 11.17 21.46
C LEU A 123 -9.94 10.31 21.32
N MET A 124 -8.88 10.84 20.70
CA MET A 124 -7.59 10.17 20.49
C MET A 124 -6.76 10.04 21.78
N LEU A 125 -7.07 10.80 22.83
CA LEU A 125 -6.40 10.70 24.15
C LEU A 125 -6.72 9.36 24.86
N GLY A 126 -7.66 8.58 24.33
CA GLY A 126 -8.15 7.35 24.92
C GLY A 126 -9.19 7.61 26.01
N PRO A 127 -10.03 6.61 26.34
CA PRO A 127 -11.21 6.82 27.18
C PRO A 127 -10.89 7.43 28.55
N ASN A 128 -9.79 7.00 29.18
CA ASN A 128 -9.41 7.47 30.51
C ASN A 128 -8.92 8.93 30.53
N GLN A 129 -8.20 9.38 29.50
CA GLN A 129 -7.73 10.78 29.45
C GLN A 129 -8.86 11.72 29.02
N LEU A 130 -9.74 11.28 28.13
CA LEU A 130 -10.94 12.03 27.78
C LEU A 130 -11.84 12.26 29.00
N GLU A 131 -12.12 11.20 29.76
CA GLU A 131 -12.90 11.27 31.00
C GLU A 131 -12.24 12.22 32.01
N MET A 132 -10.91 12.16 32.17
CA MET A 132 -10.17 13.09 33.01
C MET A 132 -10.35 14.55 32.59
N VAL A 133 -10.23 14.87 31.30
CA VAL A 133 -10.42 16.23 30.77
C VAL A 133 -11.85 16.73 30.97
N LEU A 134 -12.85 15.86 30.78
CA LEU A 134 -14.25 16.20 31.00
C LEU A 134 -14.54 16.47 32.50
N LEU A 135 -14.05 15.60 33.38
CA LEU A 135 -14.18 15.76 34.83
C LEU A 135 -13.45 17.02 35.34
N GLU A 136 -12.27 17.33 34.79
CA GLU A 136 -11.53 18.55 35.10
C GLU A 136 -12.33 19.80 34.71
N ASN A 137 -12.95 19.81 33.52
CA ASN A 137 -13.82 20.89 33.07
C ASN A 137 -15.07 21.04 33.93
N GLU A 138 -15.74 19.94 34.26
CA GLU A 138 -16.91 19.95 35.13
C GLU A 138 -16.54 20.46 36.54
N ARG A 139 -15.43 19.98 37.10
CA ARG A 139 -14.87 20.48 38.37
C ARG A 139 -14.64 21.99 38.31
N ASN A 140 -14.04 22.51 37.25
CA ASN A 140 -13.78 23.94 37.10
C ASN A 140 -15.07 24.76 37.03
N MET A 141 -16.07 24.29 36.27
CA MET A 141 -17.39 24.91 36.19
C MET A 141 -18.08 24.94 37.55
N LEU A 142 -18.04 23.83 38.29
CA LEU A 142 -18.60 23.75 39.64
C LEU A 142 -17.87 24.67 40.62
N CYS A 143 -16.54 24.74 40.56
CA CYS A 143 -15.76 25.66 41.37
C CYS A 143 -16.07 27.13 41.07
N GLN A 144 -16.26 27.50 39.80
CA GLN A 144 -16.61 28.87 39.39
C GLN A 144 -18.05 29.26 39.77
N ASN A 145 -18.99 28.32 39.63
CA ASN A 145 -20.41 28.58 39.91
C ASN A 145 -20.76 28.50 41.40
N ALA A 146 -19.92 27.85 42.21
CA ALA A 146 -20.13 27.79 43.64
C ALA A 146 -19.76 29.14 44.28
N LYS A 147 -20.78 29.82 44.82
CA LYS A 147 -20.63 31.06 45.60
C LYS A 147 -20.10 30.76 47.00
N TRP A 148 -18.88 30.25 47.08
CA TRP A 148 -18.23 29.86 48.33
C TRP A 148 -18.12 31.00 49.34
N ASP A 149 -17.93 32.22 48.86
CA ASP A 149 -17.75 33.41 49.71
C ASP A 149 -19.03 33.77 50.50
N ASN A 150 -20.21 33.57 49.90
CA ASN A 150 -21.49 33.78 50.57
C ASN A 150 -21.70 32.72 51.65
N TRP A 151 -21.38 31.45 51.34
CA TRP A 151 -21.52 30.36 52.31
C TRP A 151 -20.58 30.52 53.50
N ALA A 152 -19.33 30.95 53.28
CA ALA A 152 -18.39 31.22 54.36
C ALA A 152 -18.88 32.34 55.27
N SER A 153 -19.44 33.40 54.69
CA SER A 153 -20.02 34.53 55.41
C SER A 153 -21.27 34.13 56.22
N GLU A 154 -22.20 33.38 55.60
CA GLU A 154 -23.39 32.86 56.27
C GLU A 154 -23.03 31.92 57.42
N ARG A 155 -22.06 31.03 57.22
CA ARG A 155 -21.54 30.15 58.26
C ARG A 155 -20.97 30.93 59.44
N MET A 156 -20.22 32.00 59.18
CA MET A 156 -19.66 32.85 60.24
C MET A 156 -20.77 33.56 61.04
N GLN A 157 -21.80 34.06 60.36
CA GLN A 157 -22.96 34.69 60.99
C GLN A 157 -23.73 33.73 61.89
N LEU A 158 -23.97 32.50 61.41
CA LEU A 158 -24.64 31.46 62.19
C LEU A 158 -23.84 31.06 63.43
N LEU A 159 -22.52 30.91 63.32
CA LEU A 159 -21.67 30.62 64.48
C LEU A 159 -21.72 31.72 65.53
N ASN A 160 -21.69 32.99 65.12
CA ASN A 160 -21.82 34.13 66.04
C ASN A 160 -23.19 34.14 66.74
N GLU A 161 -24.28 33.86 66.02
CA GLU A 161 -25.61 33.82 66.63
C GLU A 161 -25.76 32.63 67.60
N ILE A 162 -25.19 31.46 67.29
CA ILE A 162 -25.12 30.32 68.21
C ILE A 162 -24.41 30.70 69.50
N GLU A 163 -23.25 31.37 69.42
CA GLU A 163 -22.50 31.80 70.60
C GLU A 163 -23.30 32.81 71.44
N LYS A 164 -23.96 33.76 70.79
CA LYS A 164 -24.82 34.76 71.43
C LYS A 164 -26.03 34.12 72.11
N LEU A 165 -26.68 33.17 71.47
CA LEU A 165 -27.78 32.40 72.05
C LEU A 165 -27.29 31.53 73.21
N GLY A 166 -26.10 30.94 73.11
CA GLY A 166 -25.45 30.21 74.21
C GLY A 166 -25.25 31.10 75.44
N ARG A 167 -24.71 32.31 75.28
CA ARG A 167 -24.57 33.30 76.36
C ARG A 167 -25.93 33.67 76.97
N ARG A 168 -26.94 33.98 76.15
CA ARG A 168 -28.30 34.30 76.63
C ARG A 168 -28.92 33.14 77.41
N ASN A 169 -28.78 31.92 76.92
CA ASN A 169 -29.29 30.71 77.57
C ASN A 169 -28.62 30.49 78.93
N MET A 170 -27.30 30.73 79.04
CA MET A 170 -26.59 30.67 80.31
C MET A 170 -27.14 31.66 81.35
N VAL A 171 -27.36 32.92 80.93
CA VAL A 171 -27.95 33.94 81.81
C VAL A 171 -29.35 33.55 82.26
N LEU A 172 -30.20 33.08 81.34
CA LEU A 172 -31.55 32.63 81.67
C LEU A 172 -31.54 31.44 82.63
N LYS A 173 -30.63 30.47 82.46
CA LYS A 173 -30.44 29.36 83.41
C LYS A 173 -30.08 29.87 84.80
N MET A 174 -29.14 30.81 84.90
CA MET A 174 -28.75 31.41 86.19
C MET A 174 -29.92 32.18 86.84
N GLN A 175 -30.69 32.94 86.06
CA GLN A 175 -31.87 33.65 86.56
C GLN A 175 -32.96 32.69 87.05
N ASN A 176 -33.24 31.64 86.27
CA ASN A 176 -34.21 30.61 86.64
C ASN A 176 -33.78 29.88 87.93
N GLN A 177 -32.49 29.56 88.07
CA GLN A 177 -31.95 28.97 89.28
C GLN A 177 -32.14 29.90 90.50
N ALA A 178 -31.72 31.17 90.37
CA ALA A 178 -31.86 32.15 91.45
C ALA A 178 -33.32 32.40 91.87
N LEU A 179 -34.26 32.38 90.91
CA LEU A 179 -35.69 32.47 91.20
C LEU A 179 -36.20 31.20 91.90
N GLY A 180 -35.77 30.02 91.45
CA GLY A 180 -36.07 28.75 92.09
C GLY A 180 -35.64 28.72 93.56
N ASP A 181 -34.41 29.15 93.83
CA ASP A 181 -33.86 29.23 95.19
C ASP A 181 -34.66 30.20 96.08
N LYS A 182 -35.04 31.37 95.55
CA LYS A 182 -35.90 32.33 96.26
C LYS A 182 -37.26 31.74 96.61
N ILE A 183 -37.90 31.04 95.68
CA ILE A 183 -39.21 30.40 95.89
C ILE A 183 -39.09 29.30 96.96
N LEU A 184 -38.02 28.49 96.92
CA LEU A 184 -37.76 27.44 97.89
C LEU A 184 -37.57 28.02 99.30
N ASN A 185 -36.70 29.02 99.43
CA ASN A 185 -36.47 29.73 100.69
C ASN A 185 -37.76 30.36 101.24
N GLN A 186 -38.58 30.97 100.38
CA GLN A 186 -39.86 31.55 100.80
C GLN A 186 -40.86 30.49 101.28
N LYS A 187 -40.89 29.31 100.66
CA LYS A 187 -41.69 28.16 101.13
C LYS A 187 -41.20 27.65 102.48
N ASP A 188 -39.90 27.68 102.72
CA ASP A 188 -39.30 27.24 104.00
C ASP A 188 -39.56 28.24 105.12
N TYR A 189 -39.48 29.55 104.85
CA TYR A 189 -39.91 30.59 105.79
C TYR A 189 -41.41 30.48 106.12
N ARG A 190 -42.27 30.24 105.12
CA ARG A 190 -43.71 30.04 105.35
C ARG A 190 -43.99 28.80 106.21
N ARG A 191 -43.37 27.65 105.89
CA ARG A 191 -43.51 26.42 106.69
C ARG A 191 -42.98 26.59 108.12
N LYS A 192 -41.90 27.35 108.32
CA LYS A 192 -41.37 27.63 109.65
C LYS A 192 -42.33 28.52 110.45
N HIS A 193 -42.87 29.57 109.82
CA HIS A 193 -43.87 30.44 110.43
C HIS A 193 -45.17 29.71 110.78
N GLU A 194 -45.66 28.81 109.92
CA GLU A 194 -46.81 27.94 110.23
C GLU A 194 -46.56 27.04 111.44
N LYS A 195 -45.37 26.41 111.51
CA LYS A 195 -44.98 25.59 112.68
C LYS A 195 -44.82 26.41 113.96
N ASP A 196 -44.34 27.65 113.85
CA ASP A 196 -44.19 28.55 115.00
C ASP A 196 -45.56 29.03 115.50
N ILE A 197 -46.53 29.27 114.61
CA ILE A 197 -47.93 29.53 114.96
C ILE A 197 -48.55 28.31 115.66
N GLU A 198 -48.40 27.10 115.11
CA GLU A 198 -48.91 25.87 115.73
C GLU A 198 -48.32 25.64 117.13
N ARG A 199 -47.03 25.91 117.34
CA ARG A 199 -46.40 25.85 118.67
C ARG A 199 -46.96 26.87 119.65
N GLN A 200 -47.23 28.10 119.21
CA GLN A 200 -47.83 29.12 120.09
C GLN A 200 -49.27 28.76 120.48
N PHE A 201 -50.05 28.13 119.59
CA PHE A 201 -51.36 27.61 119.92
C PHE A 201 -51.29 26.45 120.94
N LEU A 202 -50.34 25.52 120.80
CA LEU A 202 -50.11 24.44 121.75
C LEU A 202 -49.66 24.94 123.13
N LEU A 203 -48.81 25.98 123.21
CA LEU A 203 -48.36 26.57 124.47
C LEU A 203 -49.43 27.40 125.19
N LYS A 204 -50.41 27.97 124.47
CA LYS A 204 -51.57 28.66 125.06
C LYS A 204 -52.66 27.70 125.53
N GLY A 205 -52.68 26.46 125.02
CA GLY A 205 -53.60 25.41 125.46
C GLY A 205 -53.24 24.74 126.79
N THR A 206 -52.01 24.92 127.31
CA THR A 206 -51.54 24.32 128.57
C THR A 206 -51.56 25.27 129.77
N SER A 207 -52.17 26.46 129.66
CA SER A 207 -52.28 27.44 130.75
C SER A 207 -53.69 27.62 131.30
N ILE A 208 -54.53 26.57 131.26
CA ILE A 208 -55.72 26.44 132.12
C ILE A 208 -55.88 24.96 132.48
N CYS A 209 -55.35 24.60 133.66
CA CYS A 209 -55.81 23.61 134.64
C CYS A 209 -54.65 23.24 135.57
#